data_AF-A0A242N1M2-F1
#
_entry.id   AF-A0A242N1M2-F1
#
_cell.length_a   1.000
_cell.length_b   1.000
_cell.length_c   1.000
_cell.angle_alpha   90.00
_cell.angle_beta   90.00
_cell.angle_gamma   90.00
#
_symmetry.space_group_name_H-M   'P 1'
#
loop_
_entity.id
_entity.type
_entity.pdbx_description
1 polymer ?
#
loop_
_entity_poly.entity_id
_entity_poly.type
_entity_poly.pdbx_seq_one_letter_code
_entity_poly.pdbx_strand_id
1 'polypeptide(L)'
;MRDGEISYKDVTLIPLAAYDDGTYAAMLIVRELDGMQRASGILGHFACALDARKFALAYGMTEIDARWRAYPDPAKVDEWNAHAQPAFERAA
;
A
#
# COMPACT_ATOMS: atom_id res chain seq x y z
N MET A 1 -8.56 -22.52 -8.86
CA MET A 1 -9.07 -21.82 -7.68
C MET A 1 -8.10 -20.68 -7.39
N ARG A 2 -8.57 -19.43 -7.26
CA ARG A 2 -7.74 -18.23 -7.01
C ARG A 2 -7.52 -18.07 -5.49
N ASP A 3 -6.96 -19.09 -4.84
CA ASP A 3 -6.88 -19.18 -3.36
C ASP A 3 -5.80 -18.28 -2.72
N GLY A 4 -5.67 -17.05 -3.19
CA GLY A 4 -4.67 -16.13 -2.67
C GLY A 4 -5.11 -14.68 -2.59
N GLU A 5 -6.27 -14.28 -3.11
CA GLU A 5 -6.69 -12.88 -3.01
C GLU A 5 -7.27 -12.60 -1.60
N ILE A 6 -6.79 -11.56 -0.93
CA ILE A 6 -7.24 -11.12 0.39
C ILE A 6 -7.77 -9.70 0.29
N SER A 7 -9.05 -9.50 0.56
CA SER A 7 -9.62 -8.16 0.72
C SER A 7 -9.13 -7.54 2.03
N TYR A 8 -8.58 -6.33 1.95
CA TYR A 8 -8.04 -5.61 3.09
C TYR A 8 -8.34 -4.12 2.95
N LYS A 9 -9.24 -3.60 3.80
CA LYS A 9 -9.83 -2.25 3.64
C LYS A 9 -10.43 -2.12 2.23
N ASP A 10 -10.15 -1.01 1.54
CA ASP A 10 -10.65 -0.70 0.20
C ASP A 10 -9.75 -1.26 -0.92
N VAL A 11 -8.94 -2.29 -0.65
CA VAL A 11 -8.12 -2.93 -1.68
C VAL A 11 -8.18 -4.45 -1.61
N THR A 12 -7.79 -5.11 -2.70
CA THR A 12 -7.51 -6.54 -2.74
C THR A 12 -6.02 -6.76 -2.86
N LEU A 13 -5.44 -7.50 -1.91
CA LEU A 13 -4.05 -7.92 -1.88
C LEU A 13 -3.92 -9.31 -2.49
N ILE A 14 -2.98 -9.48 -3.41
CA ILE A 14 -2.72 -10.75 -4.11
C ILE A 14 -1.23 -11.07 -3.92
N PRO A 15 -0.85 -11.74 -2.82
CA PRO A 15 0.51 -12.18 -2.57
C PRO A 15 0.88 -13.32 -3.52
N LEU A 16 2.05 -13.19 -4.12
CA LEU A 16 2.61 -14.11 -5.09
C LEU A 16 3.95 -14.63 -4.60
N ALA A 17 4.24 -15.87 -4.96
CA ALA A 17 5.56 -16.47 -4.84
C ALA A 17 5.96 -16.99 -6.22
N ALA A 18 6.89 -16.30 -6.87
CA ALA A 18 7.45 -16.74 -8.14
C ALA A 18 8.71 -17.57 -7.87
N TYR A 19 8.82 -18.77 -8.44
CA TYR A 19 10.04 -19.55 -8.32
C TYR A 19 11.16 -18.90 -9.14
N ASP A 20 12.32 -18.70 -8.50
CA ASP A 20 13.49 -18.02 -9.07
C ASP A 20 14.77 -18.70 -8.53
N ASP A 21 15.47 -19.40 -9.43
CA ASP A 21 16.76 -20.07 -9.20
C ASP A 21 16.91 -20.79 -7.83
N GLY A 22 16.05 -21.76 -7.56
CA GLY A 22 16.12 -22.54 -6.30
C GLY A 22 15.46 -21.86 -5.08
N THR A 23 14.96 -20.63 -5.24
CA THR A 23 14.23 -19.90 -4.20
C THR A 23 12.87 -19.39 -4.73
N TYR A 24 12.13 -18.67 -3.89
CA TYR A 24 10.86 -18.05 -4.22
C TYR A 24 10.92 -16.55 -3.99
N ALA A 25 10.78 -15.77 -5.05
CA ALA A 25 10.61 -14.33 -5.00
C ALA A 25 9.19 -13.96 -4.49
N ALA A 26 9.13 -13.21 -3.41
CA ALA A 26 7.90 -12.62 -2.88
C ALA A 26 7.52 -11.39 -3.71
N MET A 27 6.27 -11.36 -4.19
CA MET A 27 5.70 -10.24 -4.93
C MET A 27 4.26 -10.02 -4.48
N LEU A 28 3.73 -8.82 -4.71
CA LEU A 28 2.38 -8.44 -4.31
C LEU A 28 1.71 -7.71 -5.46
N ILE A 29 0.48 -8.09 -5.80
CA ILE A 29 -0.39 -7.24 -6.61
C ILE A 29 -1.44 -6.62 -5.68
N VAL A 30 -1.60 -5.31 -5.76
CA VAL A 30 -2.67 -4.57 -5.11
C VAL A 30 -3.67 -4.17 -6.18
N ARG A 31 -4.93 -4.56 -6.01
CA ARG A 31 -6.06 -4.14 -6.83
C ARG A 31 -6.90 -3.15 -6.04
N GLU A 32 -7.03 -1.94 -6.56
CA GLU A 32 -7.86 -0.87 -6.01
C GLU A 32 -9.33 -1.07 -6.44
N LEU A 33 -10.28 -0.41 -5.76
CA LEU A 33 -11.72 -0.49 -6.09
C LEU A 33 -12.06 0.04 -7.48
N ASP A 34 -11.27 0.98 -8.00
CA ASP A 34 -11.41 1.51 -9.36
C ASP A 34 -10.95 0.50 -10.45
N GLY A 35 -10.46 -0.66 -10.05
CA GLY A 35 -9.95 -1.71 -10.92
C GLY A 35 -8.48 -1.54 -11.28
N MET A 36 -7.81 -0.46 -10.84
CA MET A 36 -6.38 -0.26 -11.05
C MET A 36 -5.58 -1.31 -10.29
N GLN A 37 -4.61 -1.92 -10.98
CA GLN A 37 -3.71 -2.89 -10.39
C GLN A 37 -2.28 -2.36 -10.35
N ARG A 38 -1.63 -2.55 -9.22
CA ARG A 38 -0.22 -2.19 -9.00
C ARG A 38 0.52 -3.42 -8.55
N ALA A 39 1.60 -3.76 -9.24
CA ALA A 39 2.48 -4.84 -8.82
C ALA A 39 3.66 -4.25 -8.05
N SER A 40 3.96 -4.81 -6.89
CA SER A 40 5.28 -4.67 -6.29
C SER A 40 6.28 -5.42 -7.17
N GLY A 41 7.50 -4.90 -7.28
CA GLY A 41 8.62 -5.73 -7.73
C GLY A 41 8.90 -6.87 -6.75
N ILE A 42 10.10 -7.45 -6.86
CA ILE A 42 10.56 -8.45 -5.90
C ILE A 42 10.78 -7.77 -4.54
N LEU A 43 10.05 -8.26 -3.53
CA LEU A 43 10.13 -7.78 -2.15
C LEU A 43 11.19 -8.52 -1.33
N GLY A 44 11.58 -9.72 -1.78
CA GLY A 44 12.62 -10.56 -1.18
C GLY A 44 12.57 -12.00 -1.70
N HIS A 45 13.59 -12.78 -1.39
CA HIS A 45 13.68 -14.20 -1.77
C HIS A 45 13.58 -15.10 -0.53
N PHE A 46 12.87 -16.22 -0.67
CA PHE A 46 12.60 -17.15 0.42
C PHE A 46 12.82 -18.59 -0.04
N ALA A 47 13.26 -19.47 0.85
CA ALA A 47 13.42 -20.89 0.53
C ALA A 47 12.07 -21.61 0.29
N CYS A 48 10.96 -21.03 0.74
CA CYS A 48 9.63 -21.62 0.68
C CYS A 48 8.59 -20.65 0.11
N ALA A 49 7.74 -21.14 -0.81
CA ALA A 49 6.65 -20.37 -1.41
C ALA A 49 5.61 -19.88 -0.39
N LEU A 50 5.40 -20.61 0.71
CA LEU A 50 4.48 -20.20 1.77
C LEU A 50 5.01 -18.97 2.49
N ASP A 51 6.31 -18.94 2.81
CA ASP A 51 6.93 -17.83 3.53
C ASP A 51 7.01 -16.58 2.66
N ALA A 52 7.33 -16.74 1.36
CA ALA A 52 7.26 -15.65 0.39
C ALA A 52 5.87 -15.00 0.34
N ARG A 53 4.80 -15.80 0.28
CA ARG A 53 3.41 -15.28 0.26
C ARG A 53 3.03 -14.61 1.58
N LYS A 54 3.39 -15.20 2.73
CA LYS A 54 3.14 -14.60 4.05
C LYS A 54 3.84 -13.25 4.18
N PHE A 55 5.09 -13.17 3.72
CA PHE A 55 5.84 -11.93 3.72
C PHE A 55 5.22 -10.87 2.82
N ALA A 56 4.89 -11.22 1.57
CA ALA A 56 4.23 -10.31 0.63
C ALA A 56 2.90 -9.77 1.18
N LEU A 57 2.12 -10.62 1.86
CA LEU A 57 0.87 -10.20 2.49
C LEU A 57 1.09 -9.22 3.64
N ALA A 58 2.01 -9.53 4.56
CA ALA A 58 2.33 -8.68 5.70
C ALA A 58 2.89 -7.31 5.26
N TYR A 59 3.73 -7.32 4.22
CA TYR A 59 4.21 -6.11 3.56
C TYR A 59 3.04 -5.29 3.00
N GLY A 60 2.14 -5.92 2.24
CA GLY A 60 0.97 -5.25 1.67
C GLY A 60 0.06 -4.61 2.70
N MET A 61 -0.25 -5.31 3.80
CA MET A 61 -1.05 -4.75 4.90
C MET A 61 -0.37 -3.52 5.52
N THR A 62 0.95 -3.61 5.73
CA THR A 62 1.74 -2.51 6.32
C THR A 62 1.76 -1.27 5.43
N GLU A 63 1.98 -1.44 4.12
CA GLU A 63 1.95 -0.35 3.14
C GLU A 63 0.57 0.34 3.09
N ILE A 64 -0.51 -0.45 3.10
CA ILE A 64 -1.87 0.08 3.10
C ILE A 64 -2.19 0.78 4.43
N ASP A 65 -1.73 0.27 5.56
CA ASP A 65 -1.84 0.94 6.86
C ASP A 65 -1.11 2.28 6.89
N ALA A 66 0.13 2.32 6.38
CA ALA A 66 0.92 3.54 6.30
C ALA A 66 0.23 4.59 5.42
N ARG A 67 -0.27 4.20 4.25
CA ARG A 67 -1.03 5.08 3.36
C ARG A 67 -2.28 5.64 4.04
N TRP A 68 -3.02 4.80 4.77
CA TRP A 68 -4.23 5.22 5.48
C TRP A 68 -3.94 6.25 6.58
N ARG A 69 -2.82 6.10 7.31
CA ARG A 69 -2.38 7.09 8.30
C ARG A 69 -1.90 8.40 7.68
N ALA A 70 -1.40 8.35 6.45
CA ALA A 70 -0.90 9.52 5.73
C ALA A 70 -2.02 10.35 5.06
N TYR A 71 -3.24 9.80 4.91
CA TYR A 71 -4.38 10.63 4.54
C TYR A 71 -4.64 11.62 5.68
N PRO A 72 -4.49 12.94 5.45
CA PRO A 72 -4.84 13.91 6.47
C PRO A 72 -6.32 13.74 6.77
N ASP A 73 -6.63 13.72 8.07
CA ASP A 73 -8.01 13.80 8.53
C ASP A 73 -8.66 15.00 7.81
N PRO A 74 -9.77 14.81 7.06
CA PRO A 74 -10.46 15.93 6.43
C PRO A 74 -10.89 17.00 7.45
N ALA A 75 -10.98 16.68 8.75
CA ALA A 75 -11.19 17.67 9.79
C ALA A 75 -9.95 18.55 10.09
N LYS A 76 -8.73 18.09 9.78
CA LYS A 76 -7.47 18.84 10.01
C LYS A 76 -7.02 19.68 8.82
N VAL A 77 -7.51 19.40 7.61
CA VAL A 77 -7.19 20.22 6.42
C VAL A 77 -7.89 21.58 6.47
N ASP A 78 -9.08 21.66 7.07
CA ASP A 78 -9.77 22.95 7.29
C ASP A 78 -9.00 23.84 8.28
N GLU A 79 -8.38 23.26 9.32
CA GLU A 79 -7.58 23.98 10.32
C GLU A 79 -6.31 24.61 9.71
N TRP A 80 -5.62 23.88 8.81
CA TRP A 80 -4.44 24.41 8.12
C TRP A 80 -4.78 25.54 7.14
N ASN A 81 -5.92 25.41 6.44
CA ASN A 81 -6.40 26.45 5.52
C ASN A 81 -6.87 27.71 6.24
N ALA A 82 -7.40 27.60 7.47
CA ALA A 82 -7.84 28.74 8.27
C ALA A 82 -6.67 29.61 8.80
N HIS A 83 -5.49 29.03 9.03
CA HIS A 83 -4.31 29.75 9.53
C HIS A 83 -3.45 30.38 8.43
N ALA A 84 -3.68 30.05 7.16
CA ALA A 84 -2.94 30.59 6.03
C ALA A 84 -3.54 31.91 5.49
N GLN A 85 -3.66 32.94 6.34
CA GLN A 85 -3.89 34.31 5.84
C GLN A 85 -2.54 34.93 5.39
N PRO A 86 -2.37 35.35 4.13
CA PRO A 86 -1.14 35.99 3.69
C PRO A 86 -1.02 37.39 4.30
N ALA A 87 0.03 37.61 5.08
CA ALA A 87 0.38 38.87 5.74
C ALA A 87 0.88 39.97 4.77
N PHE A 88 0.41 40.01 3.52
CA PHE A 88 0.95 40.94 2.50
C PHE A 88 0.20 42.27 2.39
N GLU A 89 -0.98 42.44 2.96
CA GLU A 89 -1.73 43.71 2.84
C GLU A 89 -1.72 44.54 4.12
N ARG A 90 -0.55 45.09 4.49
CA ARG A 90 -0.48 46.30 5.36
C ARG A 90 0.74 47.16 5.02
N ALA A 91 0.74 47.76 3.83
CA ALA A 91 1.56 48.93 3.53
C ALA A 91 0.87 49.79 2.45
N ALA A 92 -0.03 50.66 2.88
CA ALA A 92 -0.47 51.85 2.15
C ALA A 92 -0.79 52.95 3.17
#